data_AF-A0A922HSX8-F1
#
_entry.id   AF-A0A922HSX8-F1
#
_cell.length_a   1.000
_cell.length_b   1.000
_cell.length_c   1.000
_cell.angle_alpha   90.00
_cell.angle_beta   90.00
_cell.angle_gamma   90.00
#
_symmetry.space_group_name_H-M   'P 1'
#
loop_
_entity.id
_entity.type
_entity.pdbx_description
1 polymer ?
#
loop_
_entity_poly.entity_id
_entity_poly.type
_entity_poly.pdbx_seq_one_letter_code
_entity_poly.pdbx_strand_id
1 'polypeptide(L)'
;MVIVDGQLRPPPPPPPTTTTTKPKLSPQPHQITIRRAGNFPIPPPIGSLRGRGSFLLPSSSSSSSSMISTRFLEIIERFLTASATKTTTTTTTTTTTTTTTTTTTTTPKPMIQSSSKLILPPSRPPTTTTATAAKLVINNDRMCKQSDMDLCSQRMLMITDRNFHYPVTMAEMDKRCKELKPIEKCIHHYSERCFESNIQQKSFSLIIYGVTKTNRALCRNNRRRRAFVEFSKQCANRLQRTLITYVEDMYKAMFAILKYPIRKLRIPLSCCNYYRFKNRALTMYQEQCPSHLQQMDRLLSGFTKDSFTFICGRYQENSDRCHRIMDKLPSSNNMTTLLMLINNNNNNKNAALKLSTESFITTYINMIHSIGS
;
A
#
# COMPACT_ATOMS: atom_id res chain seq x y z
N MET A 1 70.74 20.79 -5.12
CA MET A 1 70.25 20.04 -6.29
C MET A 1 71.26 18.95 -6.57
N VAL A 2 70.96 17.72 -6.17
CA VAL A 2 71.83 16.56 -6.40
C VAL A 2 71.00 15.55 -7.16
N ILE A 3 71.43 15.26 -8.38
CA ILE A 3 70.90 14.23 -9.26
C ILE A 3 71.61 12.93 -8.85
N VAL A 4 70.85 11.91 -8.48
CA VAL A 4 71.34 10.54 -8.27
C VAL A 4 70.51 9.59 -9.12
N ASP A 5 71.25 8.89 -9.97
CA ASP A 5 71.00 7.69 -10.77
C ASP A 5 69.58 7.19 -11.01
N GLY A 6 69.21 7.23 -12.29
CA GLY A 6 68.12 6.46 -12.85
C GLY A 6 68.54 5.01 -13.14
N GLN A 7 67.86 4.06 -12.50
CA GLN A 7 67.69 2.72 -13.05
C GLN A 7 66.21 2.44 -13.29
N LEU A 8 65.86 2.25 -14.56
CA LEU A 8 64.57 1.76 -15.02
C LEU A 8 64.41 0.30 -14.62
N ARG A 9 63.44 0.01 -13.74
CA ARG A 9 62.99 -1.37 -13.49
C ARG A 9 62.25 -1.89 -14.72
N PRO A 10 62.49 -3.15 -15.14
CA PRO A 10 61.71 -3.77 -16.21
C PRO A 10 60.26 -4.04 -15.75
N PRO A 11 59.29 -3.96 -16.67
CA PRO A 11 57.88 -4.20 -16.37
C PRO A 11 57.63 -5.69 -16.05
N PRO A 12 56.64 -5.98 -15.19
CA PRO A 12 56.29 -7.35 -14.84
C PRO A 12 55.69 -8.12 -16.03
N PRO A 13 55.89 -9.45 -16.09
CA PRO A 13 55.40 -10.28 -17.18
C PRO A 13 53.85 -10.36 -17.18
N PRO A 14 53.23 -10.49 -18.37
CA PRO A 14 51.79 -10.59 -18.49
C PRO A 14 51.26 -11.93 -17.94
N PRO A 15 50.03 -11.95 -17.40
CA PRO A 15 49.41 -13.15 -16.85
C PRO A 15 49.04 -14.16 -17.95
N PRO A 16 49.02 -15.47 -17.63
CA PRO A 16 48.79 -16.53 -18.61
C PRO A 16 47.37 -16.52 -19.15
N THR A 17 47.25 -16.55 -20.48
CA THR A 17 45.99 -16.61 -21.23
C THR A 17 45.43 -18.02 -21.18
N THR A 18 44.38 -18.25 -20.38
CA THR A 18 43.60 -19.50 -20.41
C THR A 18 42.65 -19.52 -21.61
N THR A 19 43.00 -20.31 -22.61
CA THR A 19 42.15 -20.64 -23.76
C THR A 19 41.01 -21.55 -23.30
N THR A 20 39.78 -21.03 -23.26
CA THR A 20 38.59 -21.83 -22.92
C THR A 20 37.93 -22.32 -24.21
N THR A 21 38.11 -23.61 -24.51
CA THR A 21 37.43 -24.32 -25.59
C THR A 21 35.94 -24.46 -25.26
N LYS A 22 35.08 -24.05 -26.19
CA LYS A 22 33.62 -24.01 -26.07
C LYS A 22 33.04 -25.38 -26.50
N PRO A 23 32.35 -26.15 -25.63
CA PRO A 23 31.66 -27.35 -26.06
C PRO A 23 30.33 -27.01 -26.72
N LYS A 24 30.06 -27.67 -27.86
CA LYS A 24 28.83 -27.59 -28.65
C LYS A 24 27.78 -28.49 -27.99
N LEU A 25 26.73 -27.91 -27.40
CA LEU A 25 25.60 -28.67 -26.84
C LEU A 25 24.47 -28.81 -27.88
N SER A 26 24.08 -30.06 -28.14
CA SER A 26 22.86 -30.45 -28.85
C SER A 26 21.71 -30.62 -27.84
N PRO A 27 20.45 -30.29 -28.17
CA PRO A 27 19.35 -30.38 -27.21
C PRO A 27 18.74 -31.79 -27.18
N GLN A 28 18.69 -32.40 -25.99
CA GLN A 28 17.77 -33.50 -25.68
C GLN A 28 16.80 -33.10 -24.55
N PRO A 29 15.55 -33.61 -24.56
CA PRO A 29 14.52 -33.24 -23.59
C PRO A 29 14.65 -34.03 -22.29
N HIS A 30 14.71 -33.34 -21.15
CA HIS A 30 14.71 -33.95 -19.82
C HIS A 30 13.28 -34.25 -19.34
N GLN A 31 13.01 -35.53 -19.07
CA GLN A 31 11.97 -35.96 -18.14
C GLN A 31 12.47 -35.76 -16.69
N ILE A 32 11.66 -35.10 -15.86
CA ILE A 32 11.95 -34.88 -14.43
C ILE A 32 11.43 -36.08 -13.64
N THR A 33 12.35 -36.87 -13.07
CA THR A 33 12.04 -37.90 -12.06
C THR A 33 12.35 -37.34 -10.68
N ILE A 34 11.34 -37.26 -9.82
CA ILE A 34 11.48 -36.81 -8.42
C ILE A 34 11.95 -38.00 -7.57
N ARG A 35 13.18 -37.94 -7.05
CA ARG A 35 13.69 -38.85 -6.01
C ARG A 35 13.49 -38.23 -4.62
N ARG A 36 12.79 -38.96 -3.74
CA ARG A 36 12.72 -38.70 -2.29
C ARG A 36 14.10 -38.90 -1.66
N ALA A 37 14.60 -37.89 -0.95
CA ALA A 37 15.73 -38.02 -0.04
C ALA A 37 15.23 -38.37 1.37
N GLY A 38 15.81 -39.41 1.94
CA GLY A 38 15.50 -39.94 3.28
C GLY A 38 16.36 -39.32 4.40
N ASN A 39 15.81 -39.45 5.60
CA ASN A 39 16.41 -39.57 6.92
C ASN A 39 17.71 -38.82 7.24
N PHE A 40 17.57 -37.74 8.02
CA PHE A 40 18.64 -37.15 8.83
C PHE A 40 18.62 -37.74 10.26
N PRO A 41 19.79 -37.97 10.89
CA PRO A 41 19.88 -38.50 12.24
C PRO A 41 19.64 -37.44 13.33
N ILE A 42 19.06 -37.92 14.43
CA ILE A 42 18.71 -37.20 15.66
C ILE A 42 19.99 -36.93 16.50
N PRO A 43 20.20 -35.71 17.03
CA PRO A 43 21.29 -35.45 17.97
C PRO A 43 20.93 -35.88 19.42
N PRO A 44 21.91 -36.28 20.25
CA PRO A 44 21.68 -36.78 21.61
C PRO A 44 21.35 -35.65 22.61
N PRO A 45 20.78 -36.00 23.79
CA PRO A 45 20.33 -35.01 24.76
C PRO A 45 21.50 -34.41 25.56
N ILE A 46 21.51 -33.08 25.66
CA ILE A 46 22.46 -32.33 26.47
C ILE A 46 22.04 -32.41 27.94
N GLY A 47 22.99 -32.83 28.76
CA GLY A 47 22.84 -33.01 30.20
C GLY A 47 22.62 -31.73 30.99
N SER A 48 21.98 -31.95 32.14
CA SER A 48 21.68 -30.98 33.20
C SER A 48 22.95 -30.47 33.88
N LEU A 49 23.09 -29.15 34.00
CA LEU A 49 23.94 -28.52 35.01
C LEU A 49 23.12 -27.47 35.76
N ARG A 50 22.85 -27.81 37.03
CA ARG A 50 22.38 -26.91 38.08
C ARG A 50 23.48 -25.87 38.37
N GLY A 51 23.12 -24.59 38.40
CA GLY A 51 23.96 -23.51 38.90
C GLY A 51 23.10 -22.35 39.35
N ARG A 52 23.00 -22.18 40.68
CA ARG A 52 22.30 -21.09 41.37
C ARG A 52 22.89 -19.72 41.02
N GLY A 53 22.03 -18.70 40.91
CA GLY A 53 22.44 -17.30 40.84
C GLY A 53 21.24 -16.38 40.71
N SER A 54 20.62 -16.03 41.84
CA SER A 54 19.54 -15.05 41.95
C SER A 54 20.01 -13.67 41.51
N PHE A 55 19.35 -13.02 40.54
CA PHE A 55 19.26 -11.56 40.44
C PHE A 55 18.22 -11.16 39.36
N LEU A 56 17.35 -10.21 39.74
CA LEU A 56 16.64 -9.23 38.91
C LEU A 56 15.31 -9.57 38.18
N LEU A 57 14.33 -8.72 38.54
CA LEU A 57 13.29 -8.06 37.73
C LEU A 57 11.99 -8.83 37.38
N PRO A 58 10.81 -8.20 37.59
CA PRO A 58 9.54 -8.77 37.16
C PRO A 58 9.40 -8.65 35.64
N SER A 59 9.40 -9.79 34.97
CA SER A 59 9.11 -9.92 33.55
C SER A 59 7.60 -9.88 33.33
N SER A 60 7.08 -8.72 32.91
CA SER A 60 5.72 -8.59 32.38
C SER A 60 5.68 -9.13 30.94
N SER A 61 5.47 -10.44 30.79
CA SER A 61 5.20 -11.09 29.51
C SER A 61 3.73 -10.92 29.13
N SER A 62 3.40 -9.80 28.48
CA SER A 62 2.13 -9.62 27.77
C SER A 62 2.26 -10.15 26.33
N SER A 63 2.20 -11.47 26.17
CA SER A 63 2.01 -12.13 24.87
C SER A 63 0.51 -12.33 24.62
N SER A 64 -0.19 -11.24 24.30
CA SER A 64 -1.53 -11.29 23.69
C SER A 64 -1.40 -11.21 22.17
N SER A 65 -0.99 -12.32 21.55
CA SER A 65 -1.21 -12.53 20.12
C SER A 65 -2.70 -12.73 19.89
N SER A 66 -3.36 -11.72 19.32
CA SER A 66 -4.78 -11.74 18.97
C SER A 66 -5.08 -12.93 18.04
N MET A 67 -5.78 -13.94 18.55
CA MET A 67 -6.53 -14.86 17.70
C MET A 67 -7.64 -14.05 17.03
N ILE A 68 -7.49 -13.78 15.74
CA ILE A 68 -8.64 -13.43 14.90
C ILE A 68 -9.53 -14.67 14.94
N SER A 69 -10.57 -14.62 15.76
CA SER A 69 -11.50 -15.72 16.02
C SER A 69 -11.96 -16.36 14.71
N THR A 70 -11.81 -17.68 14.57
CA THR A 70 -12.34 -18.48 13.44
C THR A 70 -13.80 -18.19 13.15
N ARG A 71 -14.60 -17.86 14.18
CA ARG A 71 -16.00 -17.41 14.02
C ARG A 71 -16.18 -16.10 13.25
N PHE A 72 -15.18 -15.20 13.23
CA PHE A 72 -15.24 -13.98 12.42
C PHE A 72 -15.09 -14.28 10.93
N LEU A 73 -14.23 -15.25 10.58
CA LEU A 73 -14.09 -15.72 9.20
C LEU A 73 -15.39 -16.39 8.72
N GLU A 74 -16.02 -17.20 9.57
CA GLU A 74 -17.28 -17.88 9.27
C GLU A 74 -18.45 -16.90 9.04
N ILE A 75 -18.56 -15.84 9.85
CA ILE A 75 -19.60 -14.80 9.68
C ILE A 75 -19.43 -14.08 8.35
N ILE A 76 -18.20 -13.71 7.98
CA ILE A 76 -17.94 -12.98 6.74
C ILE A 76 -18.08 -13.88 5.51
N GLU A 77 -17.67 -15.15 5.60
CA GLU A 77 -17.89 -16.13 4.54
C GLU A 77 -19.40 -16.32 4.28
N ARG A 78 -20.23 -16.38 5.33
CA ARG A 78 -21.68 -16.42 5.18
C ARG A 78 -22.25 -15.14 4.55
N PHE A 79 -21.74 -13.96 4.89
CA PHE A 79 -22.17 -12.70 4.25
C PHE A 79 -21.78 -12.60 2.77
N LEU A 80 -20.57 -13.02 2.42
CA LEU A 80 -20.10 -13.04 1.03
C LEU A 80 -20.84 -14.10 0.19
N THR A 81 -21.17 -15.24 0.80
CA THR A 81 -21.87 -16.34 0.11
C THR A 81 -23.37 -16.07 -0.06
N ALA A 82 -24.01 -15.41 0.91
CA ALA A 82 -25.42 -15.00 0.81
C ALA A 82 -25.65 -13.95 -0.30
N SER A 83 -24.64 -13.14 -0.62
CA SER A 83 -24.71 -12.17 -1.72
C SER A 83 -24.65 -12.81 -3.12
N ALA A 84 -24.30 -14.10 -3.23
CA ALA A 84 -24.18 -14.81 -4.49
C ALA A 84 -25.43 -15.61 -4.89
N THR A 85 -26.43 -15.75 -4.00
CA THR A 85 -27.58 -16.65 -4.17
C THR A 85 -28.89 -15.87 -4.40
N LYS A 86 -29.00 -15.20 -5.55
CA LYS A 86 -30.27 -14.95 -6.27
C LYS A 86 -29.97 -14.27 -7.60
N THR A 87 -29.65 -15.07 -8.61
CA THR A 87 -29.81 -14.66 -10.00
C THR A 87 -30.51 -15.81 -10.69
N THR A 88 -31.83 -15.80 -10.57
CA THR A 88 -32.70 -16.64 -11.39
C THR A 88 -32.60 -16.08 -12.80
N THR A 89 -31.90 -16.82 -13.66
CA THR A 89 -31.74 -16.51 -15.08
C THR A 89 -33.09 -16.77 -15.76
N THR A 90 -33.85 -15.72 -16.03
CA THR A 90 -34.97 -15.78 -16.97
C THR A 90 -34.36 -15.69 -18.38
N THR A 91 -34.33 -16.83 -19.06
CA THR A 91 -33.87 -16.94 -20.46
C THR A 91 -34.94 -16.37 -21.38
N THR A 92 -34.77 -15.13 -21.84
CA THR A 92 -35.58 -14.57 -22.92
C THR A 92 -34.83 -14.79 -24.23
N THR A 93 -35.34 -15.71 -25.05
CA THR A 93 -34.87 -15.99 -26.41
C THR A 93 -35.14 -14.77 -27.30
N THR A 94 -34.11 -14.11 -27.81
CA THR A 94 -34.25 -13.03 -28.79
C THR A 94 -33.57 -13.45 -30.09
N THR A 95 -34.38 -13.55 -31.14
CA THR A 95 -34.00 -13.88 -32.51
C THR A 95 -33.02 -12.85 -33.06
N THR A 96 -31.90 -13.31 -33.60
CA THR A 96 -30.84 -12.47 -34.17
C THR A 96 -31.05 -12.33 -35.68
N THR A 97 -31.21 -11.09 -36.15
CA THR A 97 -31.21 -10.76 -37.59
C THR A 97 -29.80 -10.35 -37.99
N THR A 98 -29.22 -11.09 -38.94
CA THR A 98 -27.87 -10.86 -39.48
C THR A 98 -27.90 -9.74 -40.52
N THR A 99 -27.16 -8.65 -40.30
CA THR A 99 -26.92 -7.61 -41.31
C THR A 99 -25.44 -7.58 -41.65
N THR A 100 -25.11 -7.91 -42.90
CA THR A 100 -23.76 -7.93 -43.46
C THR A 100 -23.32 -6.51 -43.81
N THR A 101 -22.21 -6.03 -43.25
CA THR A 101 -21.62 -4.72 -43.59
C THR A 101 -20.26 -4.91 -44.25
N THR A 102 -20.15 -4.44 -45.49
CA THR A 102 -18.93 -4.47 -46.32
C THR A 102 -17.93 -3.43 -45.81
N THR A 103 -16.68 -3.85 -45.56
CA THR A 103 -15.60 -2.98 -45.07
C THR A 103 -14.71 -2.56 -46.23
N THR A 104 -14.56 -1.24 -46.45
CA THR A 104 -13.64 -0.66 -47.44
C THR A 104 -12.33 -0.28 -46.74
N THR A 105 -11.22 -0.84 -47.21
CA THR A 105 -9.86 -0.61 -46.71
C THR A 105 -9.29 0.69 -47.26
N THR A 106 -8.89 1.63 -46.40
CA THR A 106 -8.09 2.80 -46.79
C THR A 106 -6.75 2.83 -46.03
N THR A 107 -5.68 2.99 -46.81
CA THR A 107 -4.27 2.97 -46.42
C THR A 107 -3.85 4.22 -45.64
N PRO A 108 -3.06 4.14 -44.55
CA PRO A 108 -2.57 5.31 -43.84
C PRO A 108 -1.22 5.85 -44.36
N LYS A 109 -1.12 7.18 -44.40
CA LYS A 109 0.06 8.00 -44.72
C LYS A 109 0.91 8.24 -43.46
N PRO A 110 2.26 8.31 -43.53
CA PRO A 110 3.11 8.37 -42.33
C PRO A 110 3.15 9.77 -41.70
N MET A 111 3.07 9.82 -40.36
CA MET A 111 3.25 11.04 -39.56
C MET A 111 4.71 11.25 -39.14
N ILE A 112 5.13 12.50 -39.26
CA ILE A 112 6.44 13.05 -38.90
C ILE A 112 6.56 13.16 -37.38
N GLN A 113 7.69 12.70 -36.85
CA GLN A 113 8.05 12.67 -35.45
C GLN A 113 8.74 14.00 -35.06
N SER A 114 8.12 14.81 -34.20
CA SER A 114 8.70 16.06 -33.69
C SER A 114 9.07 15.89 -32.21
N SER A 115 10.38 15.93 -31.94
CA SER A 115 10.98 15.80 -30.62
C SER A 115 11.23 17.19 -30.03
N SER A 116 10.42 17.62 -29.07
CA SER A 116 10.69 18.83 -28.28
C SER A 116 11.03 18.45 -26.84
N LYS A 117 12.29 18.71 -26.48
CA LYS A 117 12.90 18.46 -25.16
C LYS A 117 12.48 19.59 -24.21
N LEU A 118 11.58 19.31 -23.27
CA LEU A 118 11.12 20.27 -22.26
C LEU A 118 12.17 20.39 -21.15
N ILE A 119 12.86 21.53 -21.09
CA ILE A 119 13.79 21.87 -20.00
C ILE A 119 12.96 22.50 -18.88
N LEU A 120 12.87 21.81 -17.74
CA LEU A 120 12.24 22.33 -16.52
C LEU A 120 13.17 23.35 -15.84
N PRO A 121 12.65 24.50 -15.35
CA PRO A 121 13.44 25.47 -14.59
C PRO A 121 13.82 24.94 -13.20
N PRO A 122 14.94 25.41 -12.61
CA PRO A 122 15.42 24.97 -11.31
C PRO A 122 14.43 25.32 -10.19
N SER A 123 14.13 24.33 -9.38
CA SER A 123 13.18 24.40 -8.26
C SER A 123 13.73 25.32 -7.16
N ARG A 124 13.00 26.39 -6.82
CA ARG A 124 13.32 27.29 -5.72
C ARG A 124 13.28 26.50 -4.38
N PRO A 125 14.28 26.62 -3.50
CA PRO A 125 14.27 25.94 -2.22
C PRO A 125 13.11 26.44 -1.35
N PRO A 126 12.37 25.53 -0.67
CA PRO A 126 11.23 25.92 0.15
C PRO A 126 11.71 26.67 1.39
N THR A 127 11.10 27.83 1.64
CA THR A 127 11.28 28.62 2.86
C THR A 127 10.77 27.80 4.05
N THR A 128 11.68 27.46 4.96
CA THR A 128 11.40 26.64 6.14
C THR A 128 10.62 27.46 7.17
N THR A 129 9.29 27.52 7.04
CA THR A 129 8.43 27.99 8.14
C THR A 129 8.42 26.90 9.20
N THR A 130 9.02 27.16 10.35
CA THR A 130 9.06 26.26 11.51
C THR A 130 7.66 26.14 12.08
N ALA A 131 6.83 25.27 11.47
CA ALA A 131 5.53 24.93 12.01
C ALA A 131 5.75 24.18 13.34
N THR A 132 5.48 24.86 14.45
CA THR A 132 5.50 24.28 15.79
C THR A 132 4.54 23.09 15.79
N ALA A 133 5.09 21.87 15.77
CA ALA A 133 4.29 20.65 15.76
C ALA A 133 3.43 20.63 17.03
N ALA A 134 2.16 20.99 16.89
CA ALA A 134 1.21 21.02 17.99
C ALA A 134 1.22 19.64 18.67
N LYS A 135 1.64 19.62 19.93
CA LYS A 135 1.66 18.42 20.76
C LYS A 135 0.22 17.91 20.83
N LEU A 136 -0.03 16.75 20.23
CA LEU A 136 -1.34 16.13 20.23
C LEU A 136 -1.65 15.66 21.65
N VAL A 137 -2.42 16.45 22.39
CA VAL A 137 -2.95 16.05 23.70
C VAL A 137 -4.26 15.30 23.43
N ILE A 138 -4.18 13.97 23.44
CA ILE A 138 -5.35 13.10 23.24
C ILE A 138 -6.04 12.95 24.59
N ASN A 139 -7.20 13.59 24.76
CA ASN A 139 -8.02 13.43 25.95
C ASN A 139 -8.96 12.24 25.75
N ASN A 140 -8.75 11.18 26.53
CA ASN A 140 -9.36 9.87 26.30
C ASN A 140 -10.88 9.83 26.54
N ASP A 141 -11.44 10.77 27.31
CA ASP A 141 -12.85 10.70 27.74
C ASP A 141 -13.86 11.30 26.73
N ARG A 142 -13.38 11.86 25.61
CA ARG A 142 -14.24 12.47 24.56
C ARG A 142 -13.95 11.96 23.15
N MET A 143 -13.38 10.76 23.03
CA MET A 143 -12.79 10.30 21.76
C MET A 143 -13.77 9.84 20.69
N CYS A 144 -15.09 9.79 20.92
CA CYS A 144 -16.04 9.35 19.88
C CYS A 144 -16.40 10.41 18.84
N LYS A 145 -15.66 11.53 18.77
CA LYS A 145 -15.79 12.47 17.67
C LYS A 145 -15.06 11.93 16.44
N GLN A 146 -15.77 11.86 15.32
CA GLN A 146 -15.22 11.42 14.04
C GLN A 146 -13.95 12.19 13.64
N SER A 147 -13.89 13.50 13.93
CA SER A 147 -12.71 14.34 13.69
C SER A 147 -11.45 13.86 14.41
N ASP A 148 -11.59 13.31 15.61
CA ASP A 148 -10.45 12.86 16.42
C ASP A 148 -9.90 11.55 15.84
N MET A 149 -10.78 10.65 15.40
CA MET A 149 -10.41 9.44 14.67
C MET A 149 -9.74 9.77 13.35
N ASP A 150 -10.30 10.71 12.59
CA ASP A 150 -9.74 11.13 11.31
C ASP A 150 -8.32 11.69 11.48
N LEU A 151 -8.12 12.55 12.49
CA LEU A 151 -6.80 13.09 12.83
C LEU A 151 -5.80 12.00 13.21
N CYS A 152 -6.20 11.06 14.08
CA CYS A 152 -5.31 9.98 14.50
C CYS A 152 -4.97 9.04 13.35
N SER A 153 -5.95 8.64 12.55
CA SER A 153 -5.75 7.73 11.41
C SER A 153 -4.90 8.37 10.31
N GLN A 154 -5.11 9.65 10.00
CA GLN A 154 -4.27 10.40 9.07
C GLN A 154 -2.81 10.43 9.55
N ARG A 155 -2.59 10.71 10.84
CA ARG A 155 -1.24 10.72 11.43
C ARG A 155 -0.63 9.33 11.55
N MET A 156 -1.42 8.25 11.55
CA MET A 156 -0.90 6.88 11.60
C MET A 156 -0.36 6.44 10.23
N LEU A 157 -1.02 6.88 9.15
CA LEU A 157 -0.70 6.56 7.77
C LEU A 157 0.21 7.66 7.17
N MET A 158 1.52 7.40 7.14
CA MET A 158 2.56 8.33 6.66
C MET A 158 2.36 8.86 5.23
N ILE A 159 1.58 8.17 4.40
CA ILE A 159 1.30 8.56 3.01
C ILE A 159 0.13 9.53 2.86
N THR A 160 -0.64 9.78 3.92
CA THR A 160 -1.93 10.50 3.86
C THR A 160 -1.90 11.89 4.48
N ASP A 161 -0.88 12.20 5.26
CA ASP A 161 -0.71 13.49 5.92
C ASP A 161 0.09 14.43 5.01
N ARG A 162 -0.54 15.55 4.63
CA ARG A 162 0.05 16.57 3.76
C ARG A 162 1.28 17.24 4.37
N ASN A 163 1.30 17.32 5.70
CA ASN A 163 2.35 17.96 6.47
C ASN A 163 3.35 16.94 7.04
N PHE A 164 3.19 15.67 6.69
CA PHE A 164 4.13 14.65 7.13
C PHE A 164 5.52 14.95 6.57
N HIS A 165 6.55 14.69 7.36
CA HIS A 165 7.93 14.71 6.88
C HIS A 165 8.54 13.36 7.20
N TYR A 166 9.03 12.67 6.17
CA TYR A 166 9.68 11.39 6.36
C TYR A 166 11.00 11.58 7.11
N PRO A 167 11.30 10.77 8.14
CA PRO A 167 12.47 10.95 8.97
C PRO A 167 13.75 10.76 8.16
N VAL A 168 14.59 11.79 8.08
CA VAL A 168 15.87 11.76 7.37
C VAL A 168 17.04 11.41 8.30
N THR A 169 16.80 11.37 9.60
CA THR A 169 17.79 10.93 10.60
C THR A 169 17.25 9.82 11.48
N MET A 170 18.16 9.07 12.11
CA MET A 170 17.75 8.04 13.08
C MET A 170 17.06 8.64 14.31
N ALA A 171 17.47 9.85 14.71
CA ALA A 171 16.85 10.60 15.81
C ALA A 171 15.40 11.01 15.47
N GLU A 172 15.15 11.52 14.26
CA GLU A 172 13.78 11.77 13.78
C GLU A 172 12.95 10.48 13.71
N MET A 173 13.57 9.36 13.29
CA MET A 173 12.90 8.06 13.28
C MET A 173 12.52 7.62 14.71
N ASP A 174 13.39 7.82 15.70
CA ASP A 174 13.06 7.54 17.11
C ASP A 174 11.92 8.41 17.61
N LYS A 175 11.93 9.71 17.29
CA LYS A 175 10.84 10.64 17.60
C LYS A 175 9.52 10.14 17.00
N ARG A 176 9.53 9.80 15.72
CA ARG A 176 8.35 9.28 15.00
C ARG A 176 7.82 7.99 15.64
N CYS A 177 8.70 7.05 16.00
CA CYS A 177 8.31 5.80 16.65
C CYS A 177 7.72 6.01 18.04
N LYS A 178 8.14 7.05 18.77
CA LYS A 178 7.52 7.44 20.05
C LYS A 178 6.11 8.03 19.83
N GLU A 179 5.93 8.85 18.80
CA GLU A 179 4.63 9.46 18.44
C GLU A 179 3.60 8.43 17.98
N LEU A 180 4.02 7.35 17.34
CA LEU A 180 3.11 6.31 16.83
C LEU A 180 2.34 5.58 17.94
N LYS A 181 2.92 5.43 19.15
CA LYS A 181 2.26 4.72 20.27
C LYS A 181 0.97 5.38 20.74
N PRO A 182 0.93 6.69 21.07
CA PRO A 182 -0.32 7.34 21.46
C PRO A 182 -1.33 7.42 20.29
N ILE A 183 -0.87 7.53 19.04
CA ILE A 183 -1.75 7.51 17.87
C ILE A 183 -2.42 6.13 17.72
N GLU A 184 -1.67 5.05 17.88
CA GLU A 184 -2.19 3.67 17.86
C GLU A 184 -3.23 3.48 18.98
N LYS A 185 -2.95 3.95 20.20
CA LYS A 185 -3.92 3.92 21.30
C LYS A 185 -5.20 4.69 20.99
N CYS A 186 -5.10 5.86 20.37
CA CYS A 186 -6.26 6.66 19.97
C CYS A 186 -7.21 5.89 19.05
N ILE A 187 -6.64 5.23 18.05
CA ILE A 187 -7.37 4.45 17.05
C ILE A 187 -8.02 3.22 17.69
N HIS A 188 -7.29 2.50 18.55
CA HIS A 188 -7.84 1.36 19.26
C HIS A 188 -8.99 1.76 20.18
N HIS A 189 -8.80 2.82 20.98
CA HIS A 189 -9.85 3.35 21.85
C HIS A 189 -11.12 3.69 21.05
N TYR A 190 -10.98 4.44 19.96
CA TYR A 190 -12.12 4.75 19.08
C TYR A 190 -12.83 3.48 18.63
N SER A 191 -12.07 2.49 18.16
CA SER A 191 -12.66 1.25 17.65
C SER A 191 -13.41 0.44 18.70
N GLU A 192 -12.94 0.46 19.94
CA GLU A 192 -13.51 -0.32 21.04
C GLU A 192 -14.74 0.34 21.67
N ARG A 193 -14.82 1.67 21.63
CA ARG A 193 -15.87 2.40 22.35
C ARG A 193 -16.90 3.11 21.45
N CYS A 194 -16.55 3.39 20.20
CA CYS A 194 -17.33 4.30 19.37
C CYS A 194 -18.00 3.61 18.17
N PHE A 195 -17.60 2.38 17.82
CA PHE A 195 -18.37 1.60 16.84
C PHE A 195 -19.58 0.96 17.51
N GLU A 196 -20.76 1.18 16.93
CA GLU A 196 -22.01 0.58 17.41
C GLU A 196 -22.09 -0.92 17.08
N SER A 197 -21.46 -1.33 15.97
CA SER A 197 -21.52 -2.71 15.47
C SER A 197 -20.20 -3.45 15.65
N ASN A 198 -20.29 -4.67 16.18
CA ASN A 198 -19.17 -5.63 16.23
C ASN A 198 -18.53 -5.88 14.86
N ILE A 199 -19.30 -5.79 13.78
CA ILE A 199 -18.77 -5.96 12.41
C ILE A 199 -17.87 -4.78 12.05
N GLN A 200 -18.33 -3.54 12.29
CA GLN A 200 -17.54 -2.33 12.05
C GLN A 200 -16.23 -2.37 12.84
N GLN A 201 -16.30 -2.70 14.13
CA GLN A 201 -15.12 -2.82 14.99
C GLN A 201 -14.10 -3.84 14.45
N LYS A 202 -14.55 -5.04 14.06
CA LYS A 202 -13.63 -6.09 13.58
C LYS A 202 -13.07 -5.77 12.20
N SER A 203 -13.88 -5.24 11.29
CA SER A 203 -13.41 -4.76 9.98
C SER A 203 -12.38 -3.65 10.13
N PHE A 204 -12.62 -2.69 11.02
CA PHE A 204 -11.65 -1.64 11.33
C PHE A 204 -10.36 -2.20 11.93
N SER A 205 -10.48 -3.12 12.90
CA SER A 205 -9.33 -3.77 13.54
C SER A 205 -8.44 -4.48 12.52
N LEU A 206 -9.03 -5.12 11.51
CA LEU A 206 -8.28 -5.77 10.43
C LEU A 206 -7.49 -4.76 9.57
N ILE A 207 -8.08 -3.60 9.26
CA ILE A 207 -7.40 -2.54 8.49
C ILE A 207 -6.24 -1.97 9.30
N ILE A 208 -6.50 -1.62 10.56
CA ILE A 208 -5.49 -1.04 11.47
C ILE A 208 -4.38 -2.04 11.80
N TYR A 209 -4.66 -3.33 11.80
CA TYR A 209 -3.66 -4.35 12.03
C TYR A 209 -2.51 -4.27 11.02
N GLY A 210 -2.79 -4.12 9.71
CA GLY A 210 -1.75 -3.98 8.68
C GLY A 210 -0.86 -2.75 8.91
N VAL A 211 -1.49 -1.62 9.25
CA VAL A 211 -0.79 -0.35 9.56
C VAL A 211 0.09 -0.49 10.79
N THR A 212 -0.46 -1.02 11.89
CA THR A 212 0.23 -1.24 13.16
C THR A 212 1.41 -2.20 12.99
N LYS A 213 1.19 -3.33 12.32
CA LYS A 213 2.21 -4.32 12.02
C LYS A 213 3.37 -3.71 11.23
N THR A 214 3.08 -2.93 10.20
CA THR A 214 4.08 -2.27 9.36
C THR A 214 4.86 -1.23 10.15
N ASN A 215 4.17 -0.36 10.89
CA ASN A 215 4.79 0.66 11.73
C ASN A 215 5.67 0.04 12.82
N ARG A 216 5.20 -1.00 13.52
CA ARG A 216 6.00 -1.73 14.51
C ARG A 216 7.23 -2.38 13.87
N ALA A 217 7.09 -2.98 12.69
CA ALA A 217 8.21 -3.61 12.01
C ALA A 217 9.26 -2.59 11.54
N LEU A 218 8.84 -1.40 11.11
CA LEU A 218 9.72 -0.27 10.82
C LEU A 218 10.42 0.22 12.08
N CYS A 219 9.72 0.34 13.21
CA CYS A 219 10.28 0.88 14.45
C CYS A 219 11.18 -0.08 15.24
N ARG A 220 10.96 -1.39 15.15
CA ARG A 220 11.73 -2.39 15.93
C ARG A 220 13.04 -2.83 15.26
N ASN A 221 13.08 -2.88 13.94
CA ASN A 221 14.21 -3.47 13.22
C ASN A 221 15.19 -2.39 12.74
N ASN A 222 16.39 -2.31 13.33
CA ASN A 222 17.40 -1.30 12.99
C ASN A 222 17.81 -1.31 11.51
N ARG A 223 17.87 -2.47 10.86
CA ARG A 223 18.16 -2.55 9.41
C ARG A 223 17.05 -1.91 8.59
N ARG A 224 15.78 -2.17 8.94
CA ARG A 224 14.63 -1.53 8.27
C ARG A 224 14.58 -0.03 8.55
N ARG A 225 14.88 0.41 9.78
CA ARG A 225 14.97 1.84 10.13
C ARG A 225 15.98 2.57 9.25
N ARG A 226 17.20 2.04 9.14
CA ARG A 226 18.25 2.65 8.29
C ARG A 226 17.83 2.70 6.82
N ALA A 227 17.28 1.60 6.29
CA ALA A 227 16.79 1.57 4.91
C ALA A 227 15.66 2.57 4.67
N PHE A 228 14.77 2.76 5.65
CA PHE A 228 13.67 3.71 5.56
C PHE A 228 14.16 5.16 5.66
N VAL A 229 15.12 5.45 6.54
CA VAL A 229 15.77 6.77 6.63
C VAL A 229 16.49 7.12 5.33
N GLU A 230 17.19 6.15 4.73
CA GLU A 230 17.87 6.35 3.45
C GLU A 230 16.88 6.61 2.31
N PHE A 231 15.82 5.82 2.24
CA PHE A 231 14.68 6.05 1.34
C PHE A 231 14.08 7.45 1.50
N SER A 232 13.95 7.92 2.75
CA SER A 232 13.38 9.22 3.10
C SER A 232 14.25 10.38 2.62
N LYS A 233 15.56 10.28 2.85
CA LYS A 233 16.57 11.25 2.41
C LYS A 233 16.60 11.41 0.90
N GLN A 234 16.67 10.29 0.18
CA GLN A 234 16.94 10.31 -1.24
C GLN A 234 15.67 10.52 -2.08
N CYS A 235 14.52 10.09 -1.58
CA CYS A 235 13.33 9.97 -2.41
C CYS A 235 12.02 10.43 -1.77
N ALA A 236 11.64 9.86 -0.62
CA ALA A 236 10.26 9.93 -0.15
C ALA A 236 9.77 11.38 0.04
N ASN A 237 10.58 12.22 0.69
CA ASN A 237 10.24 13.63 0.92
C ASN A 237 10.12 14.44 -0.39
N ARG A 238 10.92 14.12 -1.42
CA ARG A 238 10.86 14.77 -2.73
C ARG A 238 9.58 14.42 -3.48
N LEU A 239 9.18 13.14 -3.44
CA LEU A 239 8.02 12.64 -4.18
C LEU A 239 6.70 12.73 -3.39
N GLN A 240 6.76 13.14 -2.13
CA GLN A 240 5.61 13.12 -1.23
C GLN A 240 4.42 13.94 -1.76
N ARG A 241 4.66 15.15 -2.28
CA ARG A 241 3.59 16.00 -2.80
C ARG A 241 2.82 15.32 -3.93
N THR A 242 3.54 14.68 -4.86
CA THR A 242 2.93 13.93 -5.98
C THR A 242 2.20 12.70 -5.48
N LEU A 243 2.78 11.96 -4.52
CA LEU A 243 2.13 10.81 -3.89
C LEU A 243 0.80 11.20 -3.22
N ILE A 244 0.77 12.32 -2.51
CA ILE A 244 -0.43 12.85 -1.88
C ILE A 244 -1.52 13.12 -2.93
N THR A 245 -1.18 13.71 -4.07
CA THR A 245 -2.15 13.91 -5.16
C THR A 245 -2.76 12.59 -5.61
N TYR A 246 -1.97 11.52 -5.71
CA TYR A 246 -2.50 10.19 -6.06
C TYR A 246 -3.41 9.60 -4.97
N VAL A 247 -3.09 9.84 -3.70
CA VAL A 247 -3.94 9.45 -2.57
C VAL A 247 -5.26 10.21 -2.60
N GLU A 248 -5.23 11.51 -2.88
CA GLU A 248 -6.44 12.33 -2.98
C GLU A 248 -7.33 11.91 -4.14
N ASP A 249 -6.75 11.62 -5.30
CA ASP A 249 -7.51 11.12 -6.45
C ASP A 249 -8.11 9.74 -6.17
N MET A 250 -7.37 8.87 -5.46
CA MET A 250 -7.91 7.60 -4.97
C MET A 250 -9.12 7.83 -4.05
N TYR A 251 -9.03 8.76 -3.10
CA TYR A 251 -10.13 9.06 -2.17
C TYR A 251 -11.35 9.63 -2.87
N LYS A 252 -11.17 10.57 -3.79
CA LYS A 252 -12.26 11.08 -4.63
C LYS A 252 -12.98 9.90 -5.30
N ALA A 253 -12.24 9.04 -5.98
CA ALA A 253 -12.83 7.86 -6.62
C ALA A 253 -13.55 6.95 -5.61
N MET A 254 -12.97 6.68 -4.42
CA MET A 254 -13.65 5.90 -3.36
C MET A 254 -14.97 6.53 -2.92
N PHE A 255 -15.02 7.85 -2.71
CA PHE A 255 -16.26 8.55 -2.37
C PHE A 255 -17.33 8.45 -3.47
N ALA A 256 -16.92 8.49 -4.74
CA ALA A 256 -17.86 8.29 -5.84
C ALA A 256 -18.34 6.83 -5.90
N ILE A 257 -17.47 5.86 -5.63
CA ILE A 257 -17.82 4.44 -5.59
C ILE A 257 -18.86 4.15 -4.49
N LEU A 258 -18.76 4.80 -3.32
CA LEU A 258 -19.78 4.69 -2.26
C LEU A 258 -21.19 5.04 -2.76
N LYS A 259 -21.29 5.96 -3.72
CA LYS A 259 -22.55 6.42 -4.31
C LYS A 259 -22.94 5.64 -5.57
N TYR A 260 -22.14 4.65 -5.99
CA TYR A 260 -22.41 3.87 -7.18
C TYR A 260 -23.72 3.07 -7.03
N PRO A 261 -24.61 3.06 -8.05
CA PRO A 261 -25.96 2.51 -7.93
C PRO A 261 -25.95 0.99 -7.72
N ILE A 262 -25.01 0.28 -8.38
CA ILE A 262 -24.91 -1.17 -8.28
C ILE A 262 -24.07 -1.54 -7.05
N ARG A 263 -24.72 -1.77 -5.90
CA ARG A 263 -24.05 -2.06 -4.60
C ARG A 263 -23.01 -3.17 -4.69
N LYS A 264 -23.32 -4.28 -5.39
CA LYS A 264 -22.41 -5.43 -5.58
C LYS A 264 -21.10 -5.09 -6.31
N LEU A 265 -21.02 -3.95 -7.00
CA LEU A 265 -19.80 -3.49 -7.67
C LEU A 265 -18.94 -2.57 -6.80
N ARG A 266 -19.41 -2.13 -5.63
CA ARG A 266 -18.66 -1.19 -4.78
C ARG A 266 -17.33 -1.75 -4.29
N ILE A 267 -17.30 -2.96 -3.70
CA ILE A 267 -16.03 -3.62 -3.32
C ILE A 267 -15.12 -3.81 -4.54
N PRO A 268 -15.56 -4.47 -5.63
CA PRO A 268 -14.73 -4.64 -6.82
C PRO A 268 -14.10 -3.34 -7.32
N LEU A 269 -14.90 -2.28 -7.46
CA LEU A 269 -14.43 -0.98 -7.93
C LEU A 269 -13.42 -0.37 -6.97
N SER A 270 -13.66 -0.45 -5.65
CA SER A 270 -12.73 0.07 -4.65
C SER A 270 -11.40 -0.69 -4.63
N CYS A 271 -11.45 -2.01 -4.73
CA CYS A 271 -10.26 -2.84 -4.84
C CYS A 271 -9.43 -2.46 -6.07
N CYS A 272 -10.06 -2.37 -7.24
CA CYS A 272 -9.39 -2.00 -8.47
C CYS A 272 -8.90 -0.54 -8.46
N ASN A 273 -9.63 0.38 -7.83
CA ASN A 273 -9.20 1.75 -7.61
C ASN A 273 -7.94 1.84 -6.75
N TYR A 274 -7.86 1.04 -5.68
CA TYR A 274 -6.64 0.94 -4.87
C TYR A 274 -5.45 0.42 -5.69
N TYR A 275 -5.62 -0.64 -6.48
CA TYR A 275 -4.53 -1.16 -7.32
C TYR A 275 -4.10 -0.16 -8.39
N ARG A 276 -5.03 0.60 -8.98
CA ARG A 276 -4.71 1.72 -9.87
C ARG A 276 -3.84 2.77 -9.16
N PHE A 277 -4.20 3.14 -7.93
CA PHE A 277 -3.39 4.05 -7.10
C PHE A 277 -1.99 3.46 -6.83
N LYS A 278 -1.93 2.21 -6.37
CA LYS A 278 -0.67 1.52 -6.06
C LYS A 278 0.24 1.49 -7.29
N ASN A 279 -0.27 1.10 -8.46
CA ASN A 279 0.50 1.03 -9.70
C ASN A 279 1.03 2.41 -10.10
N ARG A 280 0.20 3.46 -10.05
CA ARG A 280 0.65 4.84 -10.33
C ARG A 280 1.76 5.29 -9.39
N ALA A 281 1.62 5.03 -8.09
CA ALA A 281 2.65 5.35 -7.12
C ALA A 281 3.95 4.58 -7.43
N LEU A 282 3.87 3.27 -7.68
CA LEU A 282 5.05 2.45 -7.97
C LEU A 282 5.74 2.86 -9.29
N THR A 283 4.99 3.17 -10.35
CA THR A 283 5.56 3.70 -11.61
C THR A 283 6.33 5.00 -11.36
N MET A 284 5.76 5.93 -10.60
CA MET A 284 6.45 7.18 -10.24
C MET A 284 7.77 6.92 -9.49
N TYR A 285 7.78 6.00 -8.53
CA TYR A 285 9.00 5.63 -7.82
C TYR A 285 9.99 4.86 -8.70
N GLN A 286 9.54 4.03 -9.63
CA GLN A 286 10.39 3.33 -10.59
C GLN A 286 11.12 4.33 -11.51
N GLU A 287 10.43 5.36 -11.97
CA GLU A 287 11.00 6.38 -12.86
C GLU A 287 11.95 7.33 -12.13
N GLN A 288 11.60 7.78 -10.92
CA GLN A 288 12.33 8.84 -10.23
C GLN A 288 13.31 8.34 -9.17
N CYS A 289 13.13 7.11 -8.66
CA CYS A 289 13.91 6.52 -7.58
C CYS A 289 13.97 4.98 -7.66
N PRO A 290 14.48 4.39 -8.76
CA PRO A 290 14.41 2.95 -9.00
C PRO A 290 15.07 2.11 -7.89
N SER A 291 16.14 2.60 -7.27
CA SER A 291 16.84 1.93 -6.16
C SER A 291 15.99 1.74 -4.90
N HIS A 292 14.88 2.48 -4.78
CA HIS A 292 14.00 2.46 -3.62
C HIS A 292 12.57 1.98 -3.92
N LEU A 293 12.30 1.49 -5.13
CA LEU A 293 10.97 0.99 -5.50
C LEU A 293 10.47 -0.06 -4.50
N GLN A 294 11.35 -0.99 -4.09
CA GLN A 294 10.99 -2.08 -3.19
C GLN A 294 10.58 -1.58 -1.80
N GLN A 295 11.15 -0.47 -1.33
CA GLN A 295 10.83 0.14 -0.03
C GLN A 295 9.41 0.71 -0.09
N MET A 296 9.06 1.37 -1.18
CA MET A 296 7.72 1.91 -1.39
C MET A 296 6.67 0.80 -1.54
N ASP A 297 6.94 -0.24 -2.34
CA ASP A 297 6.01 -1.38 -2.46
C ASP A 297 5.82 -2.09 -1.11
N ARG A 298 6.88 -2.32 -0.35
CA ARG A 298 6.78 -2.88 1.01
C ARG A 298 5.96 -2.00 1.94
N LEU A 299 6.05 -0.68 1.82
CA LEU A 299 5.28 0.26 2.64
C LEU A 299 3.79 0.19 2.29
N LEU A 300 3.44 0.33 1.00
CA LEU A 300 2.06 0.27 0.53
C LEU A 300 1.43 -1.09 0.82
N SER A 301 2.12 -2.16 0.43
CA SER A 301 1.66 -3.54 0.66
C SER A 301 1.62 -3.86 2.16
N GLY A 302 2.53 -3.33 2.98
CA GLY A 302 2.49 -3.50 4.41
C GLY A 302 1.21 -2.95 5.04
N PHE A 303 0.75 -1.79 4.58
CA PHE A 303 -0.47 -1.16 5.10
C PHE A 303 -1.75 -1.87 4.67
N THR A 304 -1.79 -2.43 3.47
CA THR A 304 -3.06 -2.85 2.85
C THR A 304 -3.16 -4.33 2.56
N LYS A 305 -2.06 -5.08 2.43
CA LYS A 305 -2.09 -6.46 1.91
C LYS A 305 -3.03 -7.34 2.72
N ASP A 306 -2.91 -7.34 4.04
CA ASP A 306 -3.71 -8.24 4.89
C ASP A 306 -5.22 -7.91 4.78
N SER A 307 -5.61 -6.63 4.75
CA SER A 307 -7.01 -6.21 4.64
C SER A 307 -7.57 -6.36 3.23
N PHE A 308 -6.80 -6.01 2.20
CA PHE A 308 -7.23 -6.11 0.79
C PHE A 308 -7.24 -7.56 0.30
N THR A 309 -6.30 -8.40 0.70
CA THR A 309 -6.37 -9.84 0.39
C THR A 309 -7.67 -10.44 0.94
N PHE A 310 -8.06 -10.03 2.14
CA PHE A 310 -9.31 -10.48 2.75
C PHE A 310 -10.55 -9.93 2.02
N ILE A 311 -10.60 -8.63 1.73
CA ILE A 311 -11.81 -7.95 1.23
C ILE A 311 -11.97 -8.08 -0.29
N CYS A 312 -10.87 -8.02 -1.02
CA CYS A 312 -10.90 -8.00 -2.49
C CYS A 312 -10.97 -9.40 -3.09
N GLY A 313 -10.58 -10.44 -2.35
CA GLY A 313 -10.61 -11.83 -2.79
C GLY A 313 -9.93 -12.03 -4.15
N ARG A 314 -10.75 -12.15 -5.21
CA ARG A 314 -10.30 -12.39 -6.60
C ARG A 314 -9.96 -11.12 -7.39
N TYR A 315 -10.23 -9.93 -6.88
CA TYR A 315 -9.87 -8.66 -7.50
C TYR A 315 -8.47 -8.26 -7.03
N GLN A 316 -7.44 -8.80 -7.69
CA GLN A 316 -6.03 -8.57 -7.36
C GLN A 316 -5.35 -7.64 -8.37
N GLU A 317 -4.14 -7.20 -8.06
CA GLU A 317 -3.32 -6.23 -8.82
C GLU A 317 -3.25 -6.53 -10.32
N ASN A 318 -3.10 -7.80 -10.68
CA ASN A 318 -2.95 -8.27 -12.07
C ASN A 318 -4.17 -9.05 -12.58
N SER A 319 -5.34 -8.85 -11.98
CA SER A 319 -6.53 -9.59 -12.41
C SER A 319 -7.19 -8.94 -13.62
N ASP A 320 -7.51 -9.74 -14.65
CA ASP A 320 -8.35 -9.32 -15.79
C ASP A 320 -9.72 -8.78 -15.34
N ARG A 321 -10.15 -9.20 -14.14
CA ARG A 321 -11.39 -8.75 -13.52
C ARG A 321 -11.40 -7.25 -13.29
N CYS A 322 -10.27 -6.66 -12.90
CA CYS A 322 -10.18 -5.21 -12.77
C CYS A 322 -10.32 -4.53 -14.12
N HIS A 323 -9.55 -4.97 -15.13
CA HIS A 323 -9.61 -4.42 -16.49
C HIS A 323 -11.05 -4.35 -17.04
N ARG A 324 -11.87 -5.38 -16.81
CA ARG A 324 -13.28 -5.42 -17.27
C ARG A 324 -14.22 -4.42 -16.58
N ILE A 325 -13.83 -3.86 -15.43
CA ILE A 325 -14.68 -2.92 -14.67
C ILE A 325 -14.05 -1.55 -14.51
N MET A 326 -12.79 -1.35 -14.94
CA MET A 326 -12.11 -0.06 -14.81
C MET A 326 -12.83 1.07 -15.54
N ASP A 327 -13.43 0.79 -16.70
CA ASP A 327 -14.18 1.78 -17.48
C ASP A 327 -15.46 2.25 -16.77
N LYS A 328 -15.89 1.50 -15.75
CA LYS A 328 -17.04 1.87 -14.89
C LYS A 328 -16.63 2.74 -13.71
N LEU A 329 -15.33 2.94 -13.47
CA LEU A 329 -14.89 3.87 -12.45
C LEU A 329 -15.32 5.28 -12.87
N PRO A 330 -15.97 6.04 -11.97
CA PRO A 330 -16.29 7.42 -12.25
C PRO A 330 -15.00 8.17 -12.58
N SER A 331 -14.91 8.67 -13.82
CA SER A 331 -13.84 9.57 -14.22
C SER A 331 -13.86 10.80 -13.33
N SER A 332 -12.69 11.37 -13.03
CA SER A 332 -12.56 12.62 -12.27
C SER A 332 -13.48 13.72 -12.80
N ASN A 333 -13.68 13.75 -14.11
CA ASN A 333 -14.49 14.78 -14.78
C ASN A 333 -16.00 14.57 -14.53
N ASN A 334 -16.45 13.32 -14.55
CA ASN A 334 -17.85 12.97 -14.27
C ASN A 334 -18.18 13.10 -12.78
N MET A 335 -17.17 12.93 -11.92
CA MET A 335 -17.33 13.09 -10.49
C MET A 335 -17.59 14.54 -10.09
N THR A 336 -17.01 15.52 -10.80
CA THR A 336 -17.35 16.93 -10.61
C THR A 336 -18.83 17.16 -10.90
N THR A 337 -19.37 16.60 -11.99
CA THR A 337 -20.80 16.69 -12.31
C THR A 337 -21.67 16.02 -11.25
N LEU A 338 -21.30 14.82 -10.77
CA LEU A 338 -22.03 14.14 -9.70
C LEU A 338 -21.98 14.91 -8.37
N LEU A 339 -20.83 15.50 -8.04
CA LEU A 339 -20.67 16.34 -6.85
C LEU A 339 -21.48 17.62 -6.98
N MET A 340 -21.49 18.27 -8.15
CA MET A 340 -22.33 19.44 -8.39
C MET A 340 -23.82 19.11 -8.25
N LEU A 341 -24.27 17.97 -8.76
CA LEU A 341 -25.66 17.51 -8.60
C LEU A 341 -26.04 17.28 -7.13
N ILE A 342 -25.11 16.76 -6.32
CA ILE A 342 -25.34 16.54 -4.89
C ILE A 342 -25.26 17.85 -4.09
N ASN A 343 -24.41 18.79 -4.52
CA ASN A 343 -24.20 20.06 -3.84
C ASN A 343 -25.30 21.09 -4.16
N ASN A 344 -25.93 21.03 -5.33
CA ASN A 344 -27.04 21.92 -5.68
C ASN A 344 -28.28 21.73 -4.78
N ASN A 345 -28.39 20.60 -4.07
CA ASN A 345 -29.45 20.36 -3.11
C ASN A 345 -29.14 20.83 -1.68
N ASN A 346 -27.92 21.30 -1.39
CA ASN A 346 -27.54 21.72 -0.04
C ASN A 346 -26.61 22.95 -0.10
N ASN A 347 -27.05 24.09 0.44
CA ASN A 347 -26.34 25.39 0.47
C ASN A 347 -25.00 25.42 1.26
N ASN A 348 -24.29 24.30 1.38
CA ASN A 348 -23.14 24.16 2.28
C ASN A 348 -21.82 24.11 1.50
N LYS A 349 -21.20 25.29 1.30
CA LYS A 349 -19.83 25.44 0.73
C LYS A 349 -18.74 24.66 1.49
N ASN A 350 -19.07 24.06 2.65
CA ASN A 350 -18.18 23.27 3.49
C ASN A 350 -17.93 21.83 2.98
N ALA A 351 -18.67 21.32 1.99
CA ALA A 351 -18.59 19.92 1.56
C ALA A 351 -17.24 19.55 0.89
N ALA A 352 -16.65 20.46 0.12
CA ALA A 352 -15.35 20.23 -0.52
C ALA A 352 -14.19 20.21 0.49
N LEU A 353 -14.28 21.03 1.54
CA LEU A 353 -13.34 21.02 2.66
C LEU A 353 -13.51 19.74 3.51
N LYS A 354 -14.74 19.24 3.65
CA LYS A 354 -15.04 18.02 4.41
C LYS A 354 -14.47 16.75 3.77
N LEU A 355 -14.40 16.70 2.44
CA LEU A 355 -13.72 15.62 1.70
C LEU A 355 -12.22 15.56 1.99
N SER A 356 -11.60 16.68 2.39
CA SER A 356 -10.19 16.76 2.78
C SER A 356 -9.95 16.28 4.21
N THR A 357 -11.00 16.14 5.03
CA THR A 357 -10.87 15.83 6.46
C THR A 357 -11.30 14.41 6.81
N GLU A 358 -12.18 13.78 6.02
CA GLU A 358 -12.55 12.38 6.28
C GLU A 358 -11.38 11.45 5.94
N SER A 359 -11.02 10.63 6.92
CA SER A 359 -9.95 9.64 6.76
C SER A 359 -10.33 8.54 5.78
N PHE A 360 -9.32 8.01 5.08
CA PHE A 360 -9.44 6.75 4.32
C PHE A 360 -10.16 5.66 5.09
N ILE A 361 -9.87 5.56 6.37
CA ILE A 361 -10.37 4.47 7.20
C ILE A 361 -11.87 4.63 7.40
N THR A 362 -12.35 5.86 7.60
CA THR A 362 -13.77 6.21 7.67
C THR A 362 -14.49 5.89 6.37
N THR A 363 -13.96 6.36 5.23
CA THR A 363 -14.52 6.04 3.90
C THR A 363 -14.61 4.53 3.68
N TYR A 364 -13.59 3.79 4.10
CA TYR A 364 -13.52 2.35 3.93
C TYR A 364 -14.48 1.59 4.85
N ILE A 365 -14.67 2.02 6.10
CA ILE A 365 -15.69 1.45 6.99
C ILE A 365 -17.09 1.66 6.42
N ASN A 366 -17.38 2.88 5.97
CA ASN A 366 -18.66 3.21 5.35
C ASN A 366 -18.93 2.34 4.11
N MET A 367 -17.87 2.03 3.35
CA MET A 367 -17.97 1.11 2.22
C MET A 367 -18.38 -0.30 2.65
N ILE A 368 -17.68 -0.88 3.63
CA ILE A 368 -17.99 -2.23 4.15
C ILE A 368 -19.42 -2.27 4.69
N HIS A 369 -19.82 -1.24 5.43
CA HIS A 369 -21.15 -1.18 6.02
C HIS A 369 -22.25 -1.10 4.96
N SER A 370 -22.03 -0.37 3.88
CA SER A 370 -23.01 -0.19 2.79
C SER A 370 -23.38 -1.48 2.03
N ILE A 371 -22.75 -2.61 2.39
CA ILE A 371 -22.95 -3.93 1.78
C ILE A 371 -23.77 -4.82 2.70
N GLY A 372 -23.67 -4.61 4.02
CA GLY A 372 -24.49 -5.30 5.01
C GLY A 372 -25.89 -4.71 5.16
N SER A 373 -26.08 -3.44 4.76
CA SER A 373 -27.37 -2.75 4.65
C SER A 373 -27.88 -2.73 3.21
#